data_AF-T0YM84-F1
#
_entry.id   AF-T0YM84-F1
#
_cell.length_a   1.000
_cell.length_b   1.000
_cell.length_c   1.000
_cell.angle_alpha   90.00
_cell.angle_beta   90.00
_cell.angle_gamma   90.00
#
_symmetry.space_group_name_H-M   'P 1'
#
loop_
_entity.id
_entity.type
_entity.pdbx_description
1 polymer ?
#
loop_
_entity_poly.entity_id
_entity_poly.type
_entity_poly.pdbx_seq_one_letter_code
_entity_poly.pdbx_strand_id
1 'polypeptide(L)'
;MVRQTVLPFKLESTDDTITSQAGLVLFGEFLQSLGLKKKIDRAFGKPGSGAGYRASSYVVPLLLMLQGGGRSLCDLRMIARDKGLLGLLGIGEVPSTDAFGRWLRRMGASDTGLSALESVIARVLSVLGKTLRKRWKKAGLS
;
A
#
# COMPACT_ATOMS: atom_id res chain seq x y z
N MET A 1 7.00 -25.48 -26.08
CA MET A 1 7.46 -24.71 -27.25
C MET A 1 6.30 -24.56 -28.22
N VAL A 2 5.83 -23.33 -28.45
CA VAL A 2 4.68 -23.08 -29.35
C VAL A 2 5.17 -23.08 -30.80
N ARG A 3 4.38 -23.62 -31.74
CA ARG A 3 4.74 -23.71 -33.16
C ARG A 3 4.88 -22.29 -33.75
N GLN A 4 6.07 -21.96 -34.25
CA GLN A 4 6.36 -20.65 -34.87
C GLN A 4 5.64 -20.51 -36.21
N THR A 5 4.97 -19.36 -36.42
CA THR A 5 4.22 -19.04 -37.63
C THR A 5 4.90 -17.87 -38.38
N VAL A 6 4.15 -16.86 -38.82
CA VAL A 6 4.63 -15.79 -39.73
C VAL A 6 5.50 -14.75 -39.01
N LEU A 7 5.49 -14.72 -37.68
CA LEU A 7 6.22 -13.71 -36.90
C LEU A 7 7.72 -14.04 -36.83
N PRO A 8 8.62 -13.04 -36.98
CA PRO A 8 10.08 -13.24 -37.02
C PRO A 8 10.70 -13.43 -35.63
N PHE A 9 9.97 -14.00 -34.67
CA PHE A 9 10.45 -14.29 -33.33
C PHE A 9 9.84 -15.59 -32.79
N LYS A 10 10.59 -16.26 -31.91
CA LYS A 10 10.16 -17.48 -31.22
C LYS A 10 9.37 -17.12 -29.97
N LEU A 11 8.25 -17.80 -29.77
CA LEU A 11 7.44 -17.67 -28.56
C LEU A 11 7.75 -18.83 -27.62
N GLU A 12 8.12 -18.48 -26.38
CA GLU A 12 8.28 -19.41 -25.27
C GLU A 12 7.33 -19.00 -24.13
N SER A 13 6.94 -19.97 -23.31
CA SER A 13 6.14 -19.74 -22.11
C SER A 13 7.06 -19.62 -20.91
N THR A 14 6.82 -18.64 -20.06
CA THR A 14 7.42 -18.54 -18.73
C THR A 14 6.31 -18.55 -17.68
N ASP A 15 6.64 -19.05 -16.49
CA ASP A 15 5.80 -18.96 -15.29
C ASP A 15 6.07 -17.67 -14.50
N ASP A 16 6.96 -16.79 -15.02
CA ASP A 16 7.26 -15.51 -14.40
C ASP A 16 6.01 -14.63 -14.29
N THR A 17 5.80 -14.09 -13.09
CA THR A 17 4.69 -13.19 -12.83
C THR A 17 5.08 -11.75 -13.19
N ILE A 18 4.36 -11.15 -14.13
CA ILE A 18 4.57 -9.76 -14.55
C ILE A 18 3.48 -8.89 -13.92
N THR A 19 3.88 -7.76 -13.33
CA THR A 19 2.96 -6.73 -12.84
C THR A 19 2.81 -5.61 -13.86
N SER A 20 1.58 -5.18 -14.12
CA SER A 20 1.31 -3.98 -14.92
C SER A 20 1.46 -2.68 -14.10
N GLN A 21 1.69 -2.80 -12.79
CA GLN A 21 1.74 -1.72 -11.81
C GLN A 21 3.16 -1.48 -11.27
N ALA A 22 4.19 -1.66 -12.11
CA ALA A 22 5.59 -1.52 -11.70
C ALA A 22 5.91 -0.16 -11.04
N GLY A 23 5.26 0.93 -11.48
CA GLY A 23 5.40 2.25 -10.84
C GLY A 23 4.88 2.30 -9.40
N LEU A 24 3.84 1.52 -9.06
CA LEU A 24 3.31 1.44 -7.70
C LEU A 24 4.25 0.71 -6.75
N VAL A 25 5.16 -0.13 -7.26
CA VAL A 25 6.17 -0.80 -6.43
C VAL A 25 7.07 0.24 -5.76
N LEU A 26 7.54 1.24 -6.50
CA LEU A 26 8.38 2.31 -5.96
C LEU A 26 7.67 3.08 -4.84
N PHE A 27 6.38 3.36 -5.03
CA PHE A 27 5.57 4.01 -4.00
C PHE A 27 5.39 3.10 -2.79
N GLY A 28 5.09 1.81 -2.99
CA GLY A 28 4.98 0.84 -1.91
C GLY A 28 6.26 0.71 -1.09
N GLU A 29 7.42 0.62 -1.75
CA GLU A 29 8.75 0.62 -1.11
C GLU A 29 8.99 1.91 -0.31
N PHE A 30 8.59 3.07 -0.85
CA PHE A 30 8.64 4.32 -0.12
C PHE A 30 7.79 4.25 1.18
N LEU A 31 6.56 3.73 1.12
CA LEU A 31 5.71 3.56 2.31
C LEU A 31 6.34 2.59 3.33
N GLN A 32 7.00 1.53 2.86
CA GLN A 32 7.73 0.58 3.70
C GLN A 32 8.94 1.25 4.38
N SER A 33 9.73 2.05 3.64
CA SER A 33 10.88 2.78 4.16
C SER A 33 10.49 3.78 5.26
N LEU A 34 9.30 4.38 5.16
CA LEU A 34 8.72 5.23 6.20
C LEU A 34 8.29 4.44 7.45
N GLY A 35 8.27 3.11 7.38
CA GLY A 35 7.71 2.24 8.41
C GLY A 35 6.20 2.47 8.60
N LEU A 36 5.50 2.90 7.54
CA LEU A 36 4.12 3.38 7.63
C LEU A 36 3.17 2.32 8.17
N LYS A 37 3.31 1.07 7.72
CA LYS A 37 2.55 -0.10 8.21
C LYS A 37 2.54 -0.18 9.73
N LYS A 38 3.73 -0.11 10.35
CA LYS A 38 3.90 -0.18 11.82
C LYS A 38 3.31 1.03 12.54
N LYS A 39 3.37 2.23 11.92
CA LYS A 39 2.80 3.45 12.50
C LYS A 39 1.28 3.41 12.51
N ILE A 40 0.67 2.95 11.41
CA ILE A 40 -0.78 2.76 11.29
C ILE A 40 -1.25 1.75 12.33
N ASP A 41 -0.65 0.55 12.37
CA ASP A 41 -1.08 -0.48 13.32
C ASP A 41 -0.96 -0.04 14.79
N ARG A 42 0.02 0.83 15.10
CA ARG A 42 0.16 1.40 16.45
C ARG A 42 -0.91 2.42 16.77
N ALA A 43 -1.26 3.29 15.82
CA ALA A 43 -2.25 4.34 16.03
C ALA A 43 -3.67 3.79 16.14
N PHE A 44 -4.00 2.78 15.33
CA PHE A 44 -5.33 2.15 15.32
C PHE A 44 -5.49 1.02 16.34
N GLY A 45 -4.39 0.56 16.95
CA GLY A 45 -4.40 -0.53 17.92
C GLY A 45 -4.66 -1.91 17.30
N LYS A 46 -4.91 -2.89 18.18
CA LYS A 46 -5.22 -4.26 17.74
C LYS A 46 -6.67 -4.36 17.25
N PRO A 47 -6.96 -5.24 16.29
CA PRO A 47 -8.33 -5.58 15.92
C PRO A 47 -9.09 -6.09 17.15
N GLY A 48 -10.34 -5.64 17.32
CA GLY A 48 -11.16 -5.99 18.50
C GLY A 48 -11.49 -7.48 18.62
N SER A 49 -11.55 -8.21 17.50
CA SER A 49 -11.57 -9.68 17.47
C SER A 49 -10.20 -10.18 17.01
N GLY A 50 -9.59 -11.13 17.71
CA GLY A 50 -8.23 -11.63 17.43
C GLY A 50 -8.03 -12.23 16.01
N ALA A 51 -9.09 -12.38 15.23
CA ALA A 51 -9.10 -12.85 13.84
C ALA A 51 -9.28 -11.72 12.79
N GLY A 52 -9.34 -10.46 13.21
CA GLY A 52 -9.51 -9.33 12.28
C GLY A 52 -8.21 -8.90 11.59
N TYR A 53 -8.33 -8.34 10.39
CA TYR A 53 -7.21 -7.69 9.72
C TYR A 53 -6.69 -6.49 10.51
N ARG A 54 -5.38 -6.27 10.46
CA ARG A 54 -4.74 -5.06 10.99
C ARG A 54 -5.15 -3.84 10.17
N ALA A 55 -5.14 -2.66 10.78
CA ALA A 55 -5.50 -1.42 10.09
C ALA A 55 -4.63 -1.16 8.85
N SER A 56 -3.34 -1.48 8.91
CA SER A 56 -2.45 -1.33 7.74
C SER A 56 -2.80 -2.23 6.56
N SER A 57 -3.42 -3.39 6.78
CA SER A 57 -3.93 -4.27 5.72
C SER A 57 -5.07 -3.62 4.92
N TYR A 58 -5.75 -2.63 5.50
CA TYR A 58 -6.73 -1.81 4.79
C TYR A 58 -6.07 -0.56 4.18
N VAL A 59 -5.33 0.20 4.98
CA VAL A 59 -4.82 1.51 4.56
C VAL A 59 -3.81 1.41 3.43
N VAL A 60 -2.89 0.42 3.45
CA VAL A 60 -1.84 0.32 2.42
C VAL A 60 -2.43 0.02 1.03
N PRO A 61 -3.30 -0.98 0.84
CA PRO A 61 -3.95 -1.19 -0.46
C PRO A 61 -4.79 0.00 -0.93
N LEU A 62 -5.43 0.74 -0.02
CA LEU A 62 -6.14 1.97 -0.37
C LEU A 62 -5.20 3.04 -0.92
N LEU A 63 -4.04 3.25 -0.28
CA LEU A 63 -3.04 4.20 -0.77
C LEU A 63 -2.50 3.79 -2.15
N LEU A 64 -2.22 2.50 -2.36
CA LEU A 64 -1.78 1.99 -3.65
C LEU A 64 -2.85 2.20 -4.74
N MET A 65 -4.11 1.91 -4.43
CA MET A 65 -5.23 2.10 -5.35
C MET A 65 -5.41 3.58 -5.72
N LEU A 66 -5.39 4.48 -4.74
CA LEU A 66 -5.52 5.92 -4.95
C LEU A 66 -4.35 6.47 -5.77
N GLN A 67 -3.11 6.06 -5.46
CA GLN A 67 -1.93 6.45 -6.21
C GLN A 67 -1.96 5.90 -7.65
N GLY A 68 -2.56 4.72 -7.85
CA GLY A 68 -2.78 4.11 -9.16
C GLY A 68 -3.92 4.75 -9.96
N GLY A 69 -4.61 5.76 -9.40
CA GLY A 69 -5.70 6.48 -10.06
C GLY A 69 -7.08 5.84 -9.91
N GLY A 70 -7.23 4.82 -9.06
CA GLY A 70 -8.53 4.24 -8.72
C GLY A 70 -9.43 5.24 -7.99
N ARG A 71 -10.74 5.11 -8.18
CA ARG A 71 -11.76 6.07 -7.70
C ARG A 71 -12.87 5.42 -6.91
N SER A 72 -12.95 4.09 -6.91
CA SER A 72 -13.97 3.31 -6.23
C SER A 72 -13.36 2.21 -5.36
N LEU A 73 -14.10 1.74 -4.35
CA LEU A 73 -13.67 0.59 -3.56
C LEU A 73 -13.60 -0.71 -4.40
N CYS A 74 -14.31 -0.78 -5.53
CA CYS A 74 -14.22 -1.90 -6.45
C CYS A 74 -12.84 -1.98 -7.13
N ASP A 75 -12.16 -0.83 -7.30
CA ASP A 75 -10.83 -0.77 -7.92
C ASP A 75 -9.74 -1.41 -7.07
N LEU A 76 -9.99 -1.64 -5.76
CA LEU A 76 -9.11 -2.43 -4.90
C LEU A 76 -8.89 -3.85 -5.44
N ARG A 77 -9.83 -4.37 -6.24
CA ARG A 77 -9.69 -5.66 -6.92
C ARG A 77 -8.52 -5.68 -7.90
N MET A 78 -8.13 -4.53 -8.48
CA MET A 78 -6.96 -4.44 -9.34
C MET A 78 -5.67 -4.66 -8.54
N ILE A 79 -5.58 -4.06 -7.35
CA ILE A 79 -4.46 -4.30 -6.43
C ILE A 79 -4.48 -5.74 -5.91
N ALA A 80 -5.65 -6.25 -5.51
CA ALA A 80 -5.78 -7.59 -4.95
C ALA A 80 -5.48 -8.72 -5.95
N ARG A 81 -5.66 -8.50 -7.26
CA ARG A 81 -5.39 -9.49 -8.31
C ARG A 81 -3.95 -9.48 -8.80
N ASP A 82 -3.22 -8.39 -8.60
CA ASP A 82 -1.84 -8.27 -9.05
C ASP A 82 -0.87 -8.98 -8.10
N LYS A 83 -0.68 -10.28 -8.33
CA LYS A 83 0.22 -11.12 -7.54
C LYS A 83 1.67 -10.65 -7.58
N GLY A 84 2.10 -10.03 -8.69
CA GLY A 84 3.46 -9.51 -8.83
C GLY A 84 3.69 -8.32 -7.90
N LEU A 85 2.79 -7.34 -7.92
CA LEU A 85 2.83 -6.19 -7.01
C LEU A 85 2.77 -6.61 -5.54
N LEU A 86 1.83 -7.50 -5.20
CA LEU A 86 1.67 -7.98 -3.82
C LEU A 86 2.89 -8.76 -3.34
N GLY A 87 3.47 -9.61 -4.20
CA GLY A 87 4.68 -10.36 -3.92
C GLY A 87 5.88 -9.46 -3.67
N LEU A 88 6.10 -8.46 -4.53
CA LEU A 88 7.20 -7.49 -4.39
C LEU A 88 7.09 -6.67 -3.10
N LEU A 89 5.88 -6.29 -2.69
CA LEU A 89 5.64 -5.49 -1.48
C LEU A 89 5.44 -6.33 -0.21
N GLY A 90 5.55 -7.66 -0.28
CA GLY A 90 5.33 -8.56 0.85
C GLY A 90 3.91 -8.45 1.45
N ILE A 91 2.91 -8.16 0.62
CA ILE A 91 1.51 -8.05 1.02
C ILE A 91 0.86 -9.43 0.84
N GLY A 92 0.65 -10.16 1.93
CA GLY A 92 0.10 -11.52 1.87
C GLY A 92 -1.37 -11.60 1.49
N GLU A 93 -2.21 -10.70 2.00
CA GLU A 93 -3.65 -10.72 1.72
C GLU A 93 -4.22 -9.30 1.73
N VAL A 94 -5.11 -9.02 0.77
CA VAL A 94 -5.89 -7.79 0.69
C VAL A 94 -7.32 -8.11 1.12
N PRO A 95 -7.88 -7.40 2.10
CA PRO A 95 -9.26 -7.61 2.52
C PRO A 95 -10.26 -7.46 1.37
N SER A 96 -11.39 -8.18 1.43
CA SER A 96 -12.45 -8.03 0.43
C SER A 96 -13.06 -6.62 0.44
N THR A 97 -13.63 -6.20 -0.68
CA THR A 97 -14.32 -4.90 -0.81
C THR A 97 -15.40 -4.72 0.27
N ASP A 98 -16.12 -5.77 0.65
CA ASP A 98 -17.11 -5.73 1.74
C ASP A 98 -16.46 -5.56 3.11
N ALA A 99 -15.31 -6.20 3.34
CA ALA A 99 -14.53 -6.01 4.56
C ALA A 99 -14.02 -4.57 4.66
N PHE A 100 -13.58 -3.97 3.54
CA PHE A 100 -13.23 -2.56 3.44
C PHE A 100 -14.40 -1.65 3.79
N GLY A 101 -15.58 -1.88 3.20
CA GLY A 101 -16.77 -1.07 3.46
C GLY A 101 -17.18 -1.12 4.94
N ARG A 102 -17.20 -2.31 5.55
CA ARG A 102 -17.46 -2.47 6.99
C ARG A 102 -16.42 -1.77 7.85
N TRP A 103 -15.14 -1.89 7.49
CA TRP A 103 -14.05 -1.24 8.22
C TRP A 103 -14.16 0.29 8.17
N LEU A 104 -14.39 0.86 6.99
CA LEU A 104 -14.54 2.31 6.81
C LEU A 104 -15.75 2.87 7.58
N ARG A 105 -16.91 2.20 7.52
CA ARG A 105 -18.09 2.60 8.30
C ARG A 105 -17.80 2.60 9.79
N ARG A 106 -17.10 1.58 10.30
CA ARG A 106 -16.72 1.51 11.72
C ARG A 106 -15.74 2.61 12.12
N MET A 107 -14.75 2.90 11.26
CA MET A 107 -13.79 3.98 11.52
C MET A 107 -14.44 5.36 11.43
N GLY A 108 -15.44 5.56 10.58
CA GLY A 108 -16.17 6.82 10.45
C GLY A 108 -17.29 7.02 11.48
N ALA A 109 -17.80 5.95 12.09
CA ALA A 109 -18.82 6.02 13.14
C ALA A 109 -18.27 6.50 14.50
N SER A 110 -16.94 6.60 14.64
CA SER A 110 -16.29 7.08 15.86
C SER A 110 -15.17 8.05 15.51
N ASP A 111 -14.92 9.04 16.36
CA ASP A 111 -13.85 10.02 16.14
C ASP A 111 -12.44 9.37 16.15
N THR A 112 -12.33 8.18 16.74
CA THR A 112 -11.07 7.44 16.90
C THR A 112 -10.34 7.17 15.58
N GLY A 113 -11.06 6.96 14.48
CA GLY A 113 -10.45 6.71 13.16
C GLY A 113 -9.73 7.94 12.61
N LEU A 114 -10.34 9.11 12.73
CA LEU A 114 -9.77 10.39 12.29
C LEU A 114 -8.58 10.79 13.17
N SER A 115 -8.70 10.70 14.49
CA SER A 115 -7.60 11.01 15.41
C SER A 115 -6.40 10.07 15.19
N ALA A 116 -6.65 8.79 14.89
CA ALA A 116 -5.58 7.84 14.57
C ALA A 116 -4.85 8.21 13.27
N LEU A 117 -5.58 8.63 12.23
CA LEU A 117 -4.97 9.12 10.98
C LEU A 117 -4.15 10.38 11.21
N GLU A 118 -4.67 11.34 11.96
CA GLU A 118 -3.95 12.58 12.29
C GLU A 118 -2.63 12.28 13.01
N SER A 119 -2.65 11.35 13.98
CA SER A 119 -1.45 10.88 14.67
C SER A 119 -0.42 10.27 13.71
N VAL A 120 -0.87 9.47 12.73
CA VAL A 120 0.00 8.88 11.71
C VAL A 120 0.60 9.98 10.83
N ILE A 121 -0.21 10.93 10.35
CA ILE A 121 0.24 12.04 9.50
C ILE A 121 1.28 12.89 10.24
N ALA A 122 0.99 13.31 11.47
CA ALA A 122 1.92 14.08 12.29
C ALA A 122 3.26 13.34 12.49
N ARG A 123 3.21 12.02 12.70
CA ARG A 123 4.41 11.18 12.83
C ARG A 123 5.22 11.12 11.53
N VAL A 124 4.57 11.00 10.38
CA VAL A 124 5.22 10.98 9.07
C VAL A 124 5.88 12.34 8.79
N LEU A 125 5.14 13.44 8.98
CA LEU A 125 5.66 14.79 8.80
C LEU A 125 6.84 15.08 9.73
N SER A 126 6.80 14.61 10.98
CA SER A 126 7.93 14.74 11.91
C SER A 126 9.20 14.04 11.40
N VAL A 127 9.06 12.82 10.88
CA VAL A 127 10.20 12.04 10.32
C VAL A 127 10.77 12.73 9.08
N LEU A 128 9.90 13.19 8.18
CA LEU A 128 10.30 13.89 6.97
C LEU A 128 11.00 15.22 7.32
N GLY A 129 10.40 16.03 8.20
CA GLY A 129 10.97 17.30 8.65
C GLY A 129 12.31 17.15 9.34
N LYS A 130 12.50 16.11 10.18
CA LYS A 130 13.81 15.80 10.78
C LYS A 130 14.86 15.43 9.72
N THR A 131 14.49 14.63 8.75
CA THR A 131 15.38 14.19 7.66
C THR A 131 15.78 15.38 6.77
N LEU A 132 14.83 16.22 6.39
CA LEU A 132 15.07 17.42 5.60
C LEU A 132 15.98 18.41 6.33
N ARG A 133 15.70 18.73 7.60
CA ARG A 133 16.57 19.59 8.42
C ARG A 133 17.99 19.05 8.53
N LYS A 134 18.17 17.74 8.68
CA LYS A 134 19.50 17.11 8.72
C LYS A 134 20.24 17.24 7.40
N ARG A 135 19.53 17.11 6.26
CA ARG A 135 20.13 17.31 4.93
C ARG A 135 20.49 18.77 4.67
N TRP A 136 19.66 19.72 5.09
CA TRP A 136 19.92 21.16 4.93
C TRP A 136 21.15 21.60 5.74
N LYS A 137 21.26 21.15 7.00
CA LYS A 137 22.47 21.37 7.81
C LYS A 137 23.73 20.79 7.18
N LYS A 138 23.64 19.65 6.49
CA LYS A 138 24.78 19.05 5.76
C LYS A 138 25.13 19.78 4.47
N ALA A 139 24.19 20.52 3.88
CA ALA A 139 24.37 21.25 2.62
C ALA A 139 24.84 22.70 2.84
N GLY A 140 25.08 23.14 4.08
CA GLY A 140 25.58 24.49 4.38
C GLY A 140 24.55 25.62 4.17
N LEU A 141 23.29 25.28 3.89
CA LEU A 141 22.18 26.22 3.75
C LEU A 141 21.52 26.35 5.13
N SER A 142 22.00 27.27 5.95
CA SER A 142 21.38 27.69 7.22
C SER A 142 20.89 29.11 7.11
#